data_AF-A0A2R4NDX8-F1
#
_entry.id   AF-A0A2R4NDX8-F1
#
_cell.length_a   1.000
_cell.length_b   1.000
_cell.length_c   1.000
_cell.angle_alpha   90.00
_cell.angle_beta   90.00
_cell.angle_gamma   90.00
#
_symmetry.space_group_name_H-M   'P 1'
#
loop_
_entity.id
_entity.type
_entity.pdbx_description
1 polymer ?
#
loop_
_entity_poly.entity_id
_entity_poly.type
_entity_poly.pdbx_seq_one_letter_code
_entity_poly.pdbx_strand_id
1 'polypeptide(L)'
;MQEHLRKTPSLRLSLNVGDDEMTDNLYLERLVSGCRRHDIQHRQIKLEITEDSRSESGLIAAFCQQARQHGFMISLDDFGTGTANIGVRLENGIILR
;
A
#
# COMPACT_ATOMS: atom_id res chain seq x y z
N MET A 1 -6.02 4.77 -19.80
CA MET A 1 -5.42 4.78 -18.44
C MET A 1 -3.97 4.30 -18.44
N GLN A 2 -3.68 3.05 -18.83
CA GLN A 2 -2.32 2.49 -18.84
C GLN A 2 -1.29 3.34 -19.62
N GLU A 3 -1.65 3.78 -20.82
CA GLU A 3 -0.76 4.64 -21.63
C GLU A 3 -0.40 5.97 -20.94
N HIS A 4 -1.33 6.54 -20.18
CA HIS A 4 -1.09 7.80 -19.47
C HIS A 4 -0.13 7.60 -18.29
N LEU A 5 -0.24 6.48 -17.58
CA LEU A 5 0.71 6.13 -16.52
C LEU A 5 2.11 5.91 -17.09
N ARG A 6 2.23 5.22 -18.23
CA ARG A 6 3.53 5.02 -18.90
C ARG A 6 4.18 6.32 -19.35
N LYS A 7 3.41 7.23 -19.95
CA LYS A 7 3.90 8.52 -20.47
C LYS A 7 4.19 9.53 -19.37
N THR A 8 3.57 9.38 -18.20
CA THR A 8 3.67 10.35 -17.10
C THR A 8 4.09 9.65 -15.80
N PRO A 9 5.39 9.44 -15.54
CA PRO A 9 5.89 8.72 -14.36
C PRO A 9 5.51 9.36 -13.01
N SER A 10 5.11 10.63 -13.00
CA SER A 10 4.62 11.35 -11.81
C SER A 10 3.13 11.12 -11.54
N LEU A 11 2.36 10.63 -12.52
CA LEU A 11 0.95 10.31 -12.37
C LEU A 11 0.81 9.04 -11.52
N ARG A 12 -0.12 9.08 -10.57
CA ARG A 12 -0.39 7.98 -9.64
C ARG A 12 -1.83 7.51 -9.80
N LEU A 13 -2.03 6.21 -9.62
CA LEU A 13 -3.32 5.54 -9.52
C LEU A 13 -3.50 5.08 -8.08
N SER A 14 -4.53 5.58 -7.42
CA SER A 14 -4.96 5.08 -6.11
C SER A 14 -5.93 3.91 -6.27
N LEU A 15 -5.72 2.86 -5.50
CA LEU A 15 -6.59 1.69 -5.41
C LEU A 15 -7.01 1.50 -3.96
N ASN A 16 -8.31 1.42 -3.70
CA ASN A 16 -8.80 1.02 -2.40
C ASN A 16 -8.52 -0.46 -2.17
N VAL A 17 -8.13 -0.81 -0.95
CA VAL A 17 -7.87 -2.17 -0.50
C VAL A 17 -8.77 -2.48 0.67
N GLY A 18 -9.65 -3.47 0.52
CA GLY A 18 -10.53 -3.97 1.56
C GLY A 18 -9.99 -5.24 2.22
N ASP A 19 -10.81 -5.80 3.11
CA ASP A 19 -10.48 -7.00 3.89
C ASP A 19 -10.23 -8.23 2.99
N ASP A 20 -11.00 -8.36 1.91
CA ASP A 20 -10.85 -9.47 0.95
C ASP A 20 -9.48 -9.41 0.23
N GLU A 21 -9.05 -8.21 -0.19
CA GLU A 21 -7.73 -8.05 -0.81
C GLU A 21 -6.58 -8.27 0.18
N MET A 22 -6.76 -7.91 1.45
CA MET A 22 -5.73 -8.11 2.48
C MET A 22 -5.57 -9.57 2.92
N THR A 23 -6.66 -10.33 2.93
CA THR A 23 -6.63 -11.77 3.27
C THR A 23 -6.21 -12.65 2.10
N ASP A 24 -6.25 -12.13 0.88
CA ASP A 24 -5.80 -12.83 -0.32
C ASP A 24 -4.28 -12.75 -0.50
N ASN A 25 -3.59 -13.83 -0.14
CA ASN A 25 -2.14 -13.95 -0.24
C ASN A 25 -1.56 -13.76 -1.66
N LEU A 26 -2.38 -13.81 -2.72
CA LEU A 26 -1.96 -13.65 -4.12
C LEU A 26 -2.31 -12.26 -4.68
N TYR A 27 -2.95 -11.39 -3.90
CA TYR A 27 -3.36 -10.07 -4.39
C TYR A 27 -2.17 -9.22 -4.84
N LEU A 28 -1.17 -9.06 -3.97
CA LEU A 28 0.02 -8.25 -4.27
C LEU A 28 0.84 -8.84 -5.43
N GLU A 29 0.96 -10.17 -5.52
CA GLU A 29 1.65 -10.83 -6.63
C GLU A 29 0.95 -10.56 -7.97
N ARG A 30 -0.38 -10.62 -7.99
CA ARG A 30 -1.17 -10.27 -9.18
C ARG A 30 -0.99 -8.81 -9.56
N LEU A 31 -0.93 -7.91 -8.58
CA LEU A 31 -0.69 -6.49 -8.83
C LEU A 31 0.72 -6.23 -9.41
N VAL A 32 1.75 -6.91 -8.88
CA VAL A 32 3.12 -6.89 -9.43
C VAL A 32 3.13 -7.41 -10.86
N SER A 33 2.48 -8.55 -11.12
CA SER A 33 2.38 -9.09 -12.48
C SER A 33 1.65 -8.13 -13.43
N GLY A 34 0.63 -7.43 -12.96
CA GLY A 34 -0.08 -6.40 -13.72
C GLY A 34 0.82 -5.21 -14.05
N CYS A 35 1.56 -4.70 -13.06
CA CYS A 35 2.52 -3.61 -13.27
C CYS A 35 3.58 -3.98 -14.31
N ARG A 36 4.15 -5.19 -14.20
CA ARG A 36 5.13 -5.71 -15.16
C ARG A 36 4.55 -5.83 -16.56
N ARG A 37 3.34 -6.38 -16.70
CA ARG A 37 2.67 -6.59 -17.99
C ARG A 37 2.38 -5.26 -18.70
N HIS A 38 2.07 -4.23 -17.94
CA HIS A 38 1.67 -2.93 -18.47
C HIS A 38 2.77 -1.87 -18.42
N ASP A 39 4.01 -2.25 -18.07
CA ASP A 39 5.16 -1.33 -17.99
C ASP A 39 4.89 -0.12 -17.06
N ILE A 40 4.22 -0.39 -15.94
CA ILE A 40 3.87 0.61 -14.92
C ILE A 40 4.85 0.46 -13.75
N GLN A 41 5.37 1.58 -13.25
CA GLN A 41 6.25 1.57 -12.08
C GLN A 41 5.42 1.36 -10.80
N HIS A 42 5.84 0.47 -9.92
CA HIS A 42 5.13 0.18 -8.65
C HIS A 42 4.82 1.44 -7.82
N ARG A 43 5.71 2.43 -7.82
CA ARG A 43 5.52 3.73 -7.15
C ARG A 43 4.35 4.57 -7.68
N GLN A 44 3.86 4.25 -8.88
CA GLN A 44 2.68 4.89 -9.47
C GLN A 44 1.39 4.29 -8.95
N ILE A 45 1.44 3.16 -8.24
CA ILE A 45 0.27 2.55 -7.60
C ILE A 45 0.31 2.89 -6.12
N LYS A 46 -0.75 3.53 -5.65
CA LYS A 46 -1.00 3.85 -4.25
C LYS A 46 -2.11 2.94 -3.75
N LEU A 47 -1.83 2.16 -2.72
CA LEU A 47 -2.82 1.34 -2.03
C LEU A 47 -3.38 2.15 -0.86
N GLU A 48 -4.69 2.29 -0.84
CA GLU A 48 -5.43 3.05 0.17
C GLU A 48 -6.22 2.06 1.03
N ILE A 49 -5.83 1.95 2.30
CA ILE A 49 -6.54 1.13 3.27
C ILE A 49 -7.36 2.09 4.13
N THR A 50 -8.66 1.83 4.18
CA THR A 50 -9.62 2.68 4.89
C THR A 50 -9.74 2.29 6.36
N GLU A 51 -10.22 3.22 7.18
CA GLU A 51 -10.46 3.01 8.61
C GLU A 51 -11.59 1.99 8.92
N ASP A 52 -12.52 1.78 7.98
CA ASP A 52 -13.64 0.83 8.14
C ASP A 52 -13.19 -0.64 7.98
N SER A 53 -11.92 -0.88 7.62
CA SER A 53 -11.37 -2.23 7.56
C SER A 53 -11.57 -2.95 8.89
N ARG A 54 -12.22 -4.12 8.83
CA ARG A 54 -12.47 -4.96 10.00
C ARG A 54 -11.31 -5.92 10.26
N SER A 55 -10.29 -5.87 9.41
CA SER A 55 -9.08 -6.67 9.54
C SER A 55 -8.33 -6.33 10.82
N GLU A 56 -7.75 -7.35 11.45
CA GLU A 56 -6.91 -7.16 12.62
C GLU A 56 -5.67 -6.32 12.27
N SER A 57 -5.23 -5.47 13.20
CA SER A 57 -4.10 -4.55 12.99
C SER A 57 -2.81 -5.26 12.56
N GLY A 58 -2.60 -6.51 13.00
CA GLY A 58 -1.48 -7.35 12.57
C GLY A 58 -1.55 -7.71 11.08
N LEU A 59 -2.74 -8.01 10.55
CA LEU A 59 -2.94 -8.29 9.13
C LEU A 59 -2.68 -7.04 8.29
N ILE A 60 -3.24 -5.90 8.70
CA ILE A 60 -3.03 -4.60 8.03
C ILE A 60 -1.53 -4.27 7.98
N ALA A 61 -0.82 -4.42 9.10
CA ALA A 61 0.62 -4.17 9.18
C ALA A 61 1.43 -5.12 8.28
N ALA A 62 1.10 -6.41 8.27
CA ALA A 62 1.77 -7.41 7.43
C ALA A 62 1.55 -7.12 5.94
N PHE A 63 0.31 -6.81 5.54
CA PHE A 63 -0.02 -6.41 4.18
C PHE A 63 0.76 -5.15 3.77
N CYS A 64 0.76 -4.13 4.64
CA CYS A 64 1.49 -2.90 4.40
C CYS A 64 2.99 -3.13 4.20
N GLN A 65 3.58 -3.99 5.02
CA GLN A 65 4.99 -4.34 4.90
C GLN A 65 5.30 -5.03 3.57
N GLN A 66 4.50 -6.03 3.19
CA GLN A 66 4.68 -6.76 1.93
C GLN A 66 4.51 -5.84 0.71
N ALA A 67 3.48 -4.99 0.71
CA ALA A 67 3.25 -4.03 -0.36
C ALA A 67 4.43 -3.04 -0.51
N ARG A 68 5.00 -2.55 0.61
CA ARG A 68 6.20 -1.70 0.59
C ARG A 68 7.42 -2.43 0.06
N GLN A 69 7.60 -3.71 0.38
CA GLN A 69 8.71 -4.53 -0.15
C GLN A 69 8.65 -4.68 -1.68
N HIS A 70 7.45 -4.69 -2.27
CA HIS A 70 7.26 -4.63 -3.72
C HIS A 70 7.42 -3.22 -4.33
N GLY A 71 7.58 -2.19 -3.51
CA GLY A 71 7.76 -0.81 -3.94
C GLY A 71 6.46 -0.06 -4.24
N PHE A 72 5.31 -0.55 -3.73
CA PHE A 72 4.05 0.17 -3.79
C PHE A 72 4.01 1.31 -2.78
N MET A 73 3.27 2.38 -3.12
CA MET A 73 2.93 3.44 -2.19
C MET A 73 1.73 3.01 -1.35
N ILE A 74 1.68 3.42 -0.09
CA ILE A 74 0.58 3.09 0.81
C ILE A 74 0.13 4.35 1.54
N SER A 75 -1.19 4.53 1.66
CA SER A 75 -1.78 5.40 2.67
C SER A 75 -2.77 4.63 3.51
N LEU A 76 -2.71 4.91 4.80
CA LEU A 76 -3.78 4.62 5.74
C LEU A 76 -4.57 5.93 5.84
N ASP A 77 -5.88 5.91 5.57
CA ASP A 77 -6.71 7.11 5.78
C ASP A 77 -6.84 7.37 7.30
N ASP A 78 -6.89 8.64 7.71
CA ASP A 78 -6.45 9.14 9.02
C ASP A 78 -6.99 8.34 10.23
N PHE A 79 -6.09 7.60 10.88
CA PHE A 79 -6.30 7.14 12.25
C PHE A 79 -6.46 8.37 13.14
N GLY A 80 -7.70 8.69 13.54
CA GLY A 80 -7.97 9.64 14.60
C GLY A 80 -7.06 9.35 15.79
N THR A 81 -6.27 10.34 16.20
CA THR A 81 -5.26 10.24 17.26
C THR A 81 -5.89 9.73 18.56
N GLY A 82 -5.73 8.44 18.86
CA GLY A 82 -6.34 7.78 20.01
C GLY A 82 -5.55 6.54 20.43
N THR A 83 -4.28 6.75 20.82
CA THR A 83 -3.42 5.79 21.54
C THR A 83 -3.39 4.34 21.03
N ALA A 84 -2.52 4.06 20.06
CA ALA A 84 -1.75 2.82 20.03
C ALA A 84 -0.33 3.15 19.61
N ASN A 85 0.53 3.42 20.61
CA ASN A 85 1.98 3.40 20.42
C ASN A 85 2.38 1.97 20.02
N ILE A 86 2.45 1.66 18.72
CA ILE A 86 3.36 0.64 18.25
C ILE A 86 4.68 1.36 18.00
N GLY A 87 5.37 1.62 19.10
CA GLY A 87 6.78 1.95 19.10
C GLY A 87 7.58 0.70 18.75
N VAL A 88 7.71 0.40 17.46
CA VAL A 88 8.89 -0.30 16.96
C VAL A 88 9.76 0.74 16.27
N ARG A 89 10.73 1.22 17.04
CA ARG A 89 11.84 2.02 16.52
C ARG A 89 12.82 1.02 15.91
N LEU A 90 12.78 0.85 14.58
CA LEU A 90 13.94 0.34 13.87
C LEU A 90 14.94 1.49 13.80
N GLU A 91 16.06 1.29 14.47
CA GLU A 91 17.31 2.00 14.35
C GLU A 91 17.68 2.29 12.89
N ASN A 92 17.17 3.38 12.32
CA ASN A 92 17.69 4.17 11.19
C ASN A 92 16.68 5.30 10.89
N GLY A 93 16.98 6.51 11.37
CA GLY A 93 16.04 7.63 11.50
C GLY A 93 15.30 8.05 10.23
N ILE A 94 13.99 7.82 10.20
CA ILE A 94 13.07 8.49 9.28
C ILE A 94 11.90 9.04 10.10
N ILE A 95 11.72 10.36 10.04
CA ILE A 95 10.57 11.07 10.58
C ILE A 95 9.47 11.03 9.53
N LEU A 96 8.30 10.51 9.89
CA LEU A 96 7.10 10.61 9.05
C LEU A 96 6.50 12.02 9.22
N ARG A 97 6.23 12.68 8.10
CA ARG A 97 5.19 13.69 7.99
C ARG A 97 3.98 13.06 7.33
#